data_AF-A0A506UMD5-F1
#
_entry.id   AF-A0A506UMD5-F1
#
_cell.length_a   1.000
_cell.length_b   1.000
_cell.length_c   1.000
_cell.angle_alpha   90.00
_cell.angle_beta   90.00
_cell.angle_gamma   90.00
#
_symmetry.space_group_name_H-M   'P 1'
#
loop_
_entity.id
_entity.type
_entity.pdbx_description
1 polymer ?
#
loop_
_entity_poly.entity_id
_entity_poly.type
_entity_poly.pdbx_seq_one_letter_code
_entity_poly.pdbx_strand_id
1 'polypeptide(L)'
;MTSFLVPVLAVLGLSLSGCSVGHPFADPGEEATRLALGSLPPPRLAVMLPQVPTGKAAGLLWEKDMVVALVGQSVPAVGRMPARGDWAVQLGVKPVDGGVIPQYTLVDGSGQKRGSGEGSEIDEAAWQSGNAEALNLAALQMAPKLAQQLTTIELHAMEEDPHSLHNRPARIYFSGVKGAPGDGDTALGKAFVNFLNDARDQVQSSPKKADFSVGCTVKLGRVEPGQHGAPPQQQITIIWRVLTAKGAEAGAATQLHEIPAHSLDGKWGDTAIEAAQEAADATKTIISNYSRRNQTTTPSGASKP
;
A
#
# COMPACT_ATOMS: atom_id res chain seq x y z
N MET A 1 -9.22 -57.69 67.34
CA MET A 1 -8.05 -56.78 67.39
C MET A 1 -7.25 -56.95 66.12
N THR A 2 -6.64 -55.86 65.66
CA THR A 2 -5.72 -55.69 64.51
C THR A 2 -6.29 -55.73 63.08
N SER A 3 -6.47 -54.50 62.58
CA SER A 3 -6.55 -53.98 61.21
C SER A 3 -5.76 -54.71 60.12
N PHE A 4 -6.28 -54.67 58.89
CA PHE A 4 -5.49 -54.22 57.73
C PHE A 4 -6.37 -53.43 56.75
N LEU A 5 -5.83 -52.26 56.38
CA LEU A 5 -6.33 -51.26 55.45
C LEU A 5 -6.06 -51.74 54.01
N VAL A 6 -7.01 -51.61 53.08
CA VAL A 6 -6.75 -51.65 51.63
C VAL A 6 -7.53 -50.52 50.96
N PRO A 7 -6.88 -49.55 50.31
CA PRO A 7 -7.56 -48.49 49.57
C PRO A 7 -7.75 -48.93 48.11
N VAL A 8 -8.98 -48.97 47.63
CA VAL A 8 -9.26 -49.17 46.20
C VAL A 8 -9.65 -47.83 45.58
N LEU A 9 -8.62 -47.25 44.95
CA LEU A 9 -8.62 -46.40 43.75
C LEU A 9 -9.99 -45.88 43.27
N ALA A 10 -10.27 -44.61 43.54
CA ALA A 10 -11.27 -43.82 42.81
C ALA A 10 -10.68 -43.44 41.44
N VAL A 11 -11.12 -44.11 40.37
CA VAL A 11 -10.84 -43.71 38.99
C VAL A 11 -11.71 -42.49 38.68
N LEU A 12 -11.11 -41.31 38.79
CA LEU A 12 -11.70 -40.05 38.38
C LEU A 12 -11.61 -39.97 36.84
N GLY A 13 -12.71 -40.25 36.16
CA GLY A 13 -12.82 -40.09 34.70
C GLY A 13 -12.77 -38.60 34.33
N LEU A 14 -11.60 -38.13 33.88
CA LEU A 14 -11.46 -36.84 33.21
C LEU A 14 -12.11 -36.92 31.82
N SER A 15 -13.36 -36.48 31.72
CA SER A 15 -14.00 -36.15 30.45
C SER A 15 -13.33 -34.88 29.89
N LEU A 16 -12.43 -35.06 28.93
CA LEU A 16 -11.93 -33.99 28.07
C LEU A 16 -13.10 -33.48 27.21
N SER A 17 -13.77 -32.43 27.66
CA SER A 17 -14.68 -31.65 26.82
C SER A 17 -13.86 -31.02 25.71
N GLY A 18 -13.96 -31.58 24.51
CA GLY A 18 -13.35 -31.02 23.31
C GLY A 18 -13.91 -29.62 23.05
N CYS A 19 -13.02 -28.62 23.02
CA CYS A 19 -13.37 -27.29 22.54
C CYS A 19 -13.72 -27.38 21.05
N SER A 20 -15.02 -27.34 20.71
CA SER A 20 -15.43 -27.04 19.35
C SER A 20 -15.10 -25.58 19.06
N VAL A 21 -13.89 -25.31 18.56
CA VAL A 21 -13.60 -24.04 17.89
C VAL A 21 -14.50 -24.01 16.66
N GLY A 22 -15.58 -23.23 16.73
CA GLY A 22 -16.42 -22.94 15.56
C GLY A 22 -15.50 -22.42 14.46
N HIS A 23 -15.55 -23.03 13.28
CA HIS A 23 -14.69 -22.71 12.15
C HIS A 23 -15.02 -21.29 11.66
N PRO A 24 -14.30 -20.23 12.05
CA PRO A 24 -14.67 -18.85 11.71
C PRO A 24 -14.31 -18.51 10.25
N PHE A 25 -13.67 -19.43 9.54
CA PHE A 25 -13.14 -19.28 8.19
C PHE A 25 -13.67 -20.34 7.21
N ALA A 26 -14.64 -21.15 7.62
CA ALA A 26 -15.21 -22.20 6.74
C ALA A 26 -16.05 -21.63 5.60
N ASP A 27 -16.53 -20.40 5.74
CA ASP A 27 -17.22 -19.66 4.68
C ASP A 27 -16.69 -18.21 4.66
N PRO A 28 -15.87 -17.83 3.67
CA PRO A 28 -15.32 -16.48 3.58
C PRO A 28 -16.39 -15.40 3.38
N GLY A 29 -17.63 -15.76 3.05
CA GLY A 29 -18.69 -14.80 2.76
C GLY A 29 -18.36 -13.87 1.57
N GLU A 30 -19.31 -13.02 1.20
CA GLU A 30 -19.11 -12.07 0.10
C GLU A 30 -18.04 -11.02 0.43
N GLU A 31 -17.85 -10.67 1.71
CA GLU A 31 -16.84 -9.69 2.12
C GLU A 31 -15.41 -10.19 1.98
N ALA A 32 -15.08 -11.42 2.39
CA ALA A 32 -13.71 -11.92 2.17
C ALA A 32 -13.45 -12.24 0.70
N THR A 33 -14.48 -12.63 -0.06
CA THR A 33 -14.39 -12.74 -1.52
C THR A 33 -14.17 -11.38 -2.18
N ARG A 34 -14.84 -10.33 -1.71
CA ARG A 34 -14.66 -8.94 -2.16
C ARG A 34 -13.32 -8.36 -1.70
N LEU A 35 -12.78 -8.75 -0.55
CA LEU A 35 -11.43 -8.41 -0.12
C LEU A 35 -10.37 -9.18 -0.93
N ALA A 36 -10.61 -10.42 -1.34
CA ALA A 36 -9.74 -11.16 -2.24
C ALA A 36 -9.74 -10.59 -3.67
N LEU A 37 -10.88 -10.06 -4.14
CA LEU A 37 -11.02 -9.42 -5.45
C LEU A 37 -10.61 -7.93 -5.45
N GLY A 38 -10.78 -7.23 -4.32
CA GLY A 38 -10.54 -5.79 -4.15
C GLY A 38 -9.18 -5.45 -3.55
N SER A 39 -8.54 -6.42 -2.90
CA SER A 39 -7.16 -6.39 -2.43
C SER A 39 -6.40 -7.53 -3.08
N LEU A 40 -6.51 -7.63 -4.41
CA LEU A 40 -5.56 -8.44 -5.17
C LEU A 40 -4.17 -8.00 -4.68
N PRO A 41 -3.38 -8.90 -4.08
CA PRO A 41 -1.96 -8.63 -3.92
C PRO A 41 -1.45 -8.19 -5.30
N PRO A 42 -0.44 -7.32 -5.38
CA PRO A 42 0.22 -7.07 -6.66
C PRO A 42 0.44 -8.44 -7.34
N PRO A 43 0.03 -8.60 -8.61
CA PRO A 43 -0.02 -9.91 -9.26
C PRO A 43 1.29 -10.63 -8.99
N ARG A 44 1.22 -11.73 -8.22
CA ARG A 44 2.42 -12.44 -7.80
C ARG A 44 3.12 -12.92 -9.06
N LEU A 45 4.34 -12.46 -9.27
CA LEU A 45 5.08 -12.72 -10.48
C LEU A 45 5.48 -14.20 -10.50
N ALA A 46 4.97 -14.95 -11.47
CA ALA A 46 5.32 -16.35 -11.65
C ALA A 46 6.71 -16.44 -12.30
N VAL A 47 7.71 -16.92 -11.58
CA VAL A 47 9.01 -17.25 -12.17
C VAL A 47 8.89 -18.65 -12.75
N MET A 48 9.08 -18.78 -14.06
CA MET A 48 8.96 -20.07 -14.73
C MET A 48 10.28 -20.82 -14.63
N LEU A 49 10.20 -22.12 -14.38
CA LEU A 49 11.34 -23.03 -14.44
C LEU A 49 12.04 -22.93 -15.82
N PRO A 50 13.30 -22.45 -15.89
CA PRO A 50 14.02 -22.36 -17.15
C PRO A 50 14.35 -23.75 -17.71
N GLN A 51 14.20 -23.89 -19.03
CA GLN A 51 14.69 -25.06 -19.77
C GLN A 51 16.13 -24.80 -20.19
N VAL A 52 17.09 -25.25 -19.36
CA VAL A 52 18.52 -25.02 -19.58
C VAL A 52 19.24 -26.32 -19.95
N PRO A 53 20.23 -26.30 -20.86
CA PRO A 53 20.98 -27.51 -21.27
C PRO A 53 21.70 -28.21 -20.12
N THR A 54 22.04 -27.46 -19.07
CA THR A 54 22.74 -27.92 -17.85
C THR A 54 21.87 -28.80 -16.95
N GLY A 55 20.58 -28.92 -17.28
CA GLY A 55 19.65 -29.86 -16.65
C GLY A 55 18.70 -29.23 -15.64
N LYS A 56 17.69 -30.02 -15.24
CA LYS A 56 16.57 -29.56 -14.40
C LYS A 56 17.00 -29.05 -13.02
N ALA A 57 18.06 -29.62 -12.44
CA ALA A 57 18.54 -29.21 -11.12
C ALA A 57 19.09 -27.78 -11.12
N ALA A 58 19.92 -27.43 -12.10
CA ALA A 58 20.42 -26.07 -12.29
C ALA A 58 19.26 -25.09 -12.57
N GLY A 59 18.27 -25.50 -13.37
CA GLY A 59 17.08 -24.70 -13.64
C GLY A 59 16.26 -24.39 -12.38
N LEU A 60 16.02 -25.39 -11.52
CA LEU A 60 15.30 -25.22 -10.25
C LEU A 60 16.06 -24.32 -9.27
N LEU A 61 17.39 -24.46 -9.23
CA LEU A 61 18.23 -23.61 -8.39
C LEU A 61 18.14 -22.15 -8.84
N TRP A 62 18.26 -21.90 -10.15
CA TRP A 62 18.21 -20.55 -10.69
C TRP A 62 16.82 -19.91 -10.57
N GLU A 63 15.74 -20.68 -10.77
CA GLU A 63 14.37 -20.24 -10.49
C GLU A 63 14.22 -19.80 -9.03
N LYS A 64 14.68 -20.64 -8.09
CA LYS A 64 14.65 -20.32 -6.65
C LYS A 64 15.43 -19.04 -6.35
N ASP A 65 16.64 -18.90 -6.86
CA ASP A 65 17.49 -17.74 -6.60
C ASP A 65 16.88 -16.45 -7.19
N MET A 66 16.27 -16.54 -8.37
CA MET A 66 15.51 -15.43 -8.97
C MET A 66 14.32 -15.01 -8.09
N VAL A 67 13.54 -15.97 -7.58
CA VAL A 67 12.42 -15.68 -6.67
C VAL A 67 12.93 -14.96 -5.41
N VAL A 68 14.00 -15.47 -4.79
CA VAL A 68 14.59 -14.86 -3.59
C VAL A 68 15.08 -13.44 -3.89
N ALA A 69 15.79 -13.24 -5.00
CA ALA A 69 16.30 -11.93 -5.40
C ALA A 69 15.16 -10.93 -5.66
N LEU A 70 14.08 -11.34 -6.33
CA LEU A 70 12.91 -10.50 -6.59
C LEU A 70 12.16 -10.13 -5.30
N VAL A 71 11.98 -11.09 -4.39
CA VAL A 71 11.41 -10.82 -3.06
C VAL A 71 12.30 -9.82 -2.30
N GLY A 72 13.62 -9.92 -2.42
CA GLY A 72 14.58 -8.95 -1.89
C GLY A 72 14.43 -7.53 -2.48
N GLN A 73 13.87 -7.40 -3.69
CA GLN A 73 13.50 -6.12 -4.32
C GLN A 73 12.06 -5.70 -4.01
N SER A 74 11.41 -6.31 -3.02
CA SER A 74 9.99 -6.09 -2.70
C SER A 74 9.03 -6.43 -3.84
N VAL A 75 9.44 -7.28 -4.79
CA VAL A 75 8.58 -7.83 -5.85
C VAL A 75 8.04 -9.20 -5.39
N PRO A 76 6.74 -9.34 -5.13
CA PRO A 76 6.18 -10.64 -4.72
C PRO A 76 6.26 -11.64 -5.87
N ALA A 77 7.16 -12.62 -5.74
CA ALA A 77 7.41 -13.64 -6.77
C ALA A 77 7.22 -15.06 -6.22
N VAL A 78 6.93 -16.01 -7.11
CA VAL A 78 6.81 -17.43 -6.79
C VAL A 78 7.26 -18.30 -7.97
N GLY A 79 8.05 -19.33 -7.70
CA GLY A 79 8.46 -20.32 -8.70
C GLY A 79 7.30 -21.28 -9.00
N ARG A 80 6.66 -21.10 -10.16
CA ARG A 80 5.53 -21.94 -10.62
C ARG A 80 5.18 -21.66 -12.08
N MET A 81 4.34 -22.53 -12.64
CA MET A 81 3.64 -22.22 -13.88
C MET A 81 2.61 -21.09 -13.67
N PRO A 82 2.55 -20.06 -14.53
CA PRO A 82 1.58 -18.98 -14.39
C PRO A 82 0.13 -19.48 -14.53
N ALA A 83 -0.76 -19.01 -13.66
CA ALA A 83 -2.19 -19.18 -13.84
C ALA A 83 -2.73 -18.22 -14.92
N ARG A 84 -4.00 -18.42 -15.33
CA ARG A 84 -4.64 -17.51 -16.29
C ARG A 84 -4.68 -16.09 -15.73
N GLY A 85 -4.07 -15.14 -16.45
CA GLY A 85 -4.00 -13.74 -16.03
C GLY A 85 -2.77 -13.40 -15.18
N ASP A 86 -1.96 -14.38 -14.78
CA ASP A 86 -0.70 -14.12 -14.06
C ASP A 86 0.34 -13.50 -15.00
N TRP A 87 1.11 -12.57 -14.46
CA TRP A 87 2.36 -12.15 -15.09
C TRP A 87 3.43 -13.20 -14.82
N ALA A 88 4.33 -13.39 -15.79
CA ALA A 88 5.37 -14.39 -15.72
C ALA A 88 6.73 -13.84 -16.13
N VAL A 89 7.78 -14.37 -15.50
CA VAL A 89 9.17 -14.21 -15.92
C VAL A 89 9.62 -15.53 -16.53
N GLN A 90 9.95 -15.47 -17.81
CA GLN A 90 10.60 -16.56 -18.53
C GLN A 90 12.10 -16.36 -18.45
N LEU A 91 12.77 -17.27 -17.73
CA LEU A 91 14.23 -17.31 -17.67
C LEU A 91 14.78 -18.12 -18.85
N GLY A 92 15.91 -17.69 -19.38
CA GLY A 92 16.58 -18.36 -20.48
C GLY A 92 18.02 -17.89 -20.62
N VAL A 93 18.74 -18.43 -21.59
CA VAL A 93 20.13 -18.05 -21.84
C VAL A 93 20.35 -17.77 -23.32
N LYS A 94 21.33 -16.92 -23.61
CA LYS A 94 21.86 -16.66 -24.94
C LYS A 94 23.28 -17.22 -25.01
N PRO A 95 23.58 -18.19 -25.89
CA PRO A 95 24.95 -18.70 -26.07
C PRO A 95 25.88 -17.60 -26.59
N VAL A 96 27.12 -17.59 -26.10
CA VAL A 96 28.21 -16.72 -26.57
C VAL A 96 29.51 -17.53 -26.65
N ASP A 97 30.54 -16.96 -27.28
CA ASP A 97 31.84 -17.61 -27.38
C ASP A 97 32.47 -17.73 -25.98
N GLY A 98 32.58 -18.96 -25.46
CA GLY A 98 33.16 -19.23 -24.15
C GLY A 98 32.18 -19.21 -22.98
N GLY A 99 30.86 -19.13 -23.21
CA GLY A 99 29.88 -19.12 -22.13
C GLY A 99 28.43 -18.89 -22.54
N VAL A 100 27.65 -18.37 -21.59
CA VAL A 100 26.27 -17.95 -21.81
C VAL A 100 25.97 -16.61 -21.15
N ILE A 101 25.06 -15.84 -21.74
CA ILE A 101 24.46 -14.66 -21.13
C ILE A 101 23.07 -15.04 -20.59
N PRO A 102 22.84 -14.96 -19.27
CA PRO A 102 21.52 -15.13 -18.68
C PRO A 102 20.57 -14.03 -19.15
N GLN A 103 19.33 -14.38 -19.49
CA GLN A 103 18.31 -13.45 -19.93
C GLN A 103 16.95 -13.76 -19.29
N TYR A 104 16.11 -12.73 -19.20
CA TYR A 104 14.72 -12.87 -18.82
C TYR A 104 13.79 -12.20 -19.83
N THR A 105 12.58 -12.73 -19.96
CA THR A 105 11.46 -12.07 -20.65
C THR A 105 10.29 -11.93 -19.68
N LEU A 106 9.78 -10.71 -19.55
CA LEU A 106 8.57 -10.42 -18.79
C LEU A 106 7.35 -10.56 -19.71
N VAL A 107 6.37 -11.35 -19.28
CA VAL A 107 5.14 -11.64 -20.02
C VAL A 107 3.96 -11.26 -19.14
N ASP A 108 2.97 -10.57 -19.69
CA ASP A 108 1.74 -10.25 -18.95
C ASP A 108 0.71 -11.38 -18.96
N GLY A 109 -0.39 -11.17 -18.24
CA GLY A 109 -1.49 -12.13 -18.12
C GLY A 109 -2.22 -12.49 -19.42
N SER A 110 -1.97 -11.76 -20.52
CA SER A 110 -2.49 -12.08 -21.86
C SER A 110 -1.52 -12.92 -22.69
N GLY A 111 -0.28 -13.11 -22.21
CA GLY A 111 0.80 -13.76 -22.94
C GLY A 111 1.64 -12.81 -23.78
N GLN A 112 1.42 -11.49 -23.70
CA GLN A 112 2.20 -10.50 -24.44
C GLN A 112 3.53 -10.22 -23.72
N LYS A 113 4.62 -10.13 -24.50
CA LYS A 113 5.93 -9.72 -23.98
C LYS A 113 5.89 -8.23 -23.63
N ARG A 114 6.25 -7.89 -22.39
CA ARG A 114 6.28 -6.52 -21.86
C ARG A 114 7.68 -5.97 -21.67
N GLY A 115 8.69 -6.83 -21.71
CA GLY A 115 10.08 -6.43 -21.84
C GLY A 115 11.02 -7.59 -21.57
N SER A 116 12.31 -7.31 -21.56
CA SER A 116 13.37 -8.30 -21.42
C SER A 116 14.64 -7.65 -20.90
N GLY A 117 15.51 -8.45 -20.30
CA GLY A 117 16.82 -7.98 -19.87
C GLY A 117 17.83 -9.11 -19.77
N GLU A 118 19.08 -8.72 -19.59
CA GLU A 118 20.22 -9.64 -19.56
C GLU A 118 21.05 -9.44 -18.26
N GLY A 119 21.63 -10.53 -17.79
CA GLY A 119 22.65 -10.59 -16.73
C GLY A 119 24.07 -10.51 -17.28
N SER A 120 25.07 -10.66 -16.42
CA SER A 120 26.46 -10.82 -16.85
C SER A 120 26.72 -12.21 -17.41
N GLU A 121 27.70 -12.30 -18.31
CA GLU A 121 28.16 -13.57 -18.87
C GLU A 121 28.63 -14.54 -17.77
N ILE A 122 28.26 -15.81 -17.94
CA ILE A 122 28.74 -16.95 -17.16
C ILE A 122 29.64 -17.77 -18.07
N ASP A 123 30.86 -18.03 -17.63
CA ASP A 123 31.81 -18.85 -18.38
C ASP A 123 31.29 -20.29 -18.59
N GLU A 124 31.73 -20.93 -19.67
CA GLU A 124 31.24 -22.25 -20.07
C GLU A 124 31.44 -23.30 -18.98
N ALA A 125 32.54 -23.28 -18.24
CA ALA A 125 32.80 -24.27 -17.19
C ALA A 125 31.86 -24.09 -15.99
N ALA A 126 31.63 -22.86 -15.54
CA ALA A 126 30.67 -22.54 -14.50
C ALA A 126 29.23 -22.84 -14.93
N TRP A 127 28.90 -22.58 -16.21
CA TRP A 127 27.60 -22.91 -16.77
C TRP A 127 27.37 -24.42 -16.79
N GLN A 128 28.26 -25.19 -17.43
CA GLN A 128 28.12 -26.65 -17.58
C GLN A 128 28.07 -27.39 -16.24
N SER A 129 28.77 -26.89 -15.23
CA SER A 129 28.74 -27.45 -13.87
C SER A 129 27.48 -27.08 -13.07
N GLY A 130 26.64 -26.16 -13.56
CA GLY A 130 25.50 -25.64 -12.81
C GLY A 130 25.93 -24.92 -11.53
N ASN A 131 27.02 -24.14 -11.60
CA ASN A 131 27.63 -23.49 -10.45
C ASN A 131 26.62 -22.61 -9.70
N ALA A 132 26.37 -22.94 -8.42
CA ALA A 132 25.37 -22.27 -7.59
C ALA A 132 25.65 -20.78 -7.37
N GLU A 133 26.92 -20.40 -7.21
CA GLU A 133 27.31 -19.02 -6.99
C GLU A 133 27.08 -18.17 -8.25
N ALA A 134 27.43 -18.69 -9.42
CA ALA A 134 27.20 -18.03 -10.70
C ALA A 134 25.70 -17.81 -10.99
N LEU A 135 24.86 -18.82 -10.73
CA LEU A 135 23.40 -18.73 -10.91
C LEU A 135 22.77 -17.72 -9.95
N ASN A 136 23.21 -17.72 -8.69
CA ASN A 136 22.75 -16.74 -7.70
C ASN A 136 23.19 -15.31 -8.07
N LEU A 137 24.45 -15.13 -8.51
CA LEU A 137 24.94 -13.81 -8.96
C LEU A 137 24.12 -13.29 -10.14
N ALA A 138 23.80 -14.16 -11.11
CA ALA A 138 22.94 -13.79 -12.23
C ALA A 138 21.56 -13.31 -11.76
N ALA A 139 20.94 -14.02 -10.80
CA ALA A 139 19.67 -13.61 -10.19
C ALA A 139 19.77 -12.24 -9.50
N LEU A 140 20.81 -12.03 -8.66
CA LEU A 140 21.04 -10.79 -7.94
C LEU A 140 21.25 -9.58 -8.87
N GLN A 141 21.86 -9.78 -10.04
CA GLN A 141 22.08 -8.72 -11.03
C GLN A 141 20.82 -8.40 -11.83
N MET A 142 20.00 -9.40 -12.15
CA MET A 142 18.82 -9.22 -13.01
C MET A 142 17.61 -8.71 -12.22
N ALA A 143 17.43 -9.11 -10.96
CA ALA A 143 16.24 -8.77 -10.18
C ALA A 143 16.02 -7.25 -10.02
N PRO A 144 17.03 -6.41 -9.72
CA PRO A 144 16.83 -4.96 -9.65
C PRO A 144 16.40 -4.35 -10.99
N LYS A 145 16.98 -4.82 -12.11
CA LYS A 145 16.60 -4.36 -13.46
C LYS A 145 15.13 -4.71 -13.76
N LEU A 146 14.72 -5.93 -13.43
CA LEU A 146 13.36 -6.39 -13.63
C LEU A 146 12.36 -5.62 -12.75
N ALA A 147 12.70 -5.35 -11.48
CA ALA A 147 11.87 -4.54 -10.58
C ALA A 147 11.69 -3.10 -11.09
N GLN A 148 12.76 -2.48 -11.59
CA GLN A 148 12.68 -1.16 -12.20
C GLN A 148 11.79 -1.17 -13.45
N GLN A 149 11.93 -2.17 -14.32
CA GLN A 149 11.12 -2.30 -15.53
C GLN A 149 9.62 -2.48 -15.19
N LEU A 150 9.29 -3.30 -14.19
CA LEU A 150 7.92 -3.46 -13.70
C LEU A 150 7.32 -2.13 -13.23
N THR A 151 8.11 -1.35 -12.48
CA THR A 151 7.71 -0.01 -12.01
C THR A 151 7.42 0.91 -13.21
N THR A 152 8.28 0.95 -14.22
CA THR A 152 8.07 1.76 -15.42
C THR A 152 6.82 1.35 -16.20
N ILE A 153 6.56 0.03 -16.32
CA ILE A 153 5.35 -0.46 -16.99
C ILE A 153 4.08 -0.06 -16.22
N GLU A 154 4.10 -0.12 -14.89
CA GLU A 154 2.99 0.33 -14.05
C GLU A 154 2.74 1.84 -14.23
N LEU A 155 3.81 2.65 -14.27
CA LEU A 155 3.70 4.08 -14.52
C LEU A 155 3.04 4.38 -15.86
N HIS A 156 3.50 3.77 -16.95
CA HIS A 156 2.90 3.98 -18.27
C HIS A 156 1.46 3.47 -18.34
N ALA A 157 1.14 2.34 -17.71
CA ALA A 157 -0.24 1.87 -17.65
C ALA A 157 -1.17 2.84 -16.89
N MET A 158 -0.66 3.51 -15.84
CA MET A 158 -1.41 4.54 -15.12
C MET A 158 -1.56 5.84 -15.93
N GLU A 159 -0.55 6.21 -16.73
CA GLU A 159 -0.58 7.35 -17.66
C GLU A 159 -1.54 7.13 -18.83
N GLU A 160 -1.65 5.90 -19.34
CA GLU A 160 -2.51 5.57 -20.48
C GLU A 160 -3.98 5.33 -20.09
N ASP A 161 -4.29 5.03 -18.82
CA ASP A 161 -5.65 4.81 -18.35
C ASP A 161 -6.44 6.14 -18.25
N PRO A 162 -7.45 6.38 -19.11
CA PRO A 162 -8.23 7.62 -19.09
C PRO A 162 -9.06 7.82 -17.81
N HIS A 163 -9.24 6.77 -17.01
CA HIS A 163 -9.98 6.80 -15.76
C HIS A 163 -9.09 6.93 -14.52
N SER A 164 -7.76 6.91 -14.69
CA SER A 164 -6.81 7.08 -13.60
C SER A 164 -6.97 8.45 -12.94
N LEU A 165 -6.71 8.53 -11.63
CA LEU A 165 -6.72 9.81 -10.90
C LEU A 165 -5.62 10.78 -11.34
N HIS A 166 -4.70 10.31 -12.19
CA HIS A 166 -3.74 11.16 -12.88
C HIS A 166 -4.42 11.97 -14.00
N ASN A 167 -5.28 11.31 -14.79
CA ASN A 167 -5.84 11.85 -16.04
C ASN A 167 -7.21 12.54 -15.91
N ARG A 168 -7.83 12.51 -14.72
CA ARG A 168 -9.10 13.21 -14.46
C ARG A 168 -9.12 13.88 -13.08
N PRO A 169 -9.99 14.88 -12.88
CA PRO A 169 -10.25 15.43 -11.55
C PRO A 169 -10.63 14.34 -10.53
N ALA A 170 -10.13 14.48 -9.30
CA ALA A 170 -10.55 13.60 -8.21
C ALA A 170 -11.96 13.97 -7.77
N ARG A 171 -12.80 12.97 -7.50
CA ARG A 171 -14.13 13.18 -6.89
C ARG A 171 -14.00 13.04 -5.40
N ILE A 172 -14.31 14.10 -4.67
CA ILE A 172 -14.13 14.15 -3.23
C ILE A 172 -15.50 14.23 -2.57
N TYR A 173 -15.77 13.34 -1.63
CA TYR A 173 -16.92 13.47 -0.75
C TYR A 173 -16.51 14.10 0.57
N PHE A 174 -17.15 15.19 0.97
CA PHE A 174 -16.95 15.78 2.28
C PHE A 174 -18.04 15.30 3.25
N SER A 175 -17.65 14.58 4.31
CA SER A 175 -18.58 14.02 5.29
C SER A 175 -19.03 15.02 6.37
N GLY A 176 -18.50 16.25 6.34
CA GLY A 176 -18.78 17.28 7.32
C GLY A 176 -17.75 17.39 8.45
N VAL A 177 -18.01 18.34 9.34
CA VAL A 177 -17.26 18.62 10.57
C VAL A 177 -18.08 18.14 11.75
N LYS A 178 -17.41 17.64 12.79
CA LYS A 178 -18.04 17.23 14.05
C LYS A 178 -17.29 17.77 15.26
N GLY A 179 -18.06 18.29 16.22
CA GLY A 179 -17.56 18.59 17.57
C GLY A 179 -17.07 20.02 17.77
N ALA A 180 -17.24 20.90 16.78
CA ALA A 180 -16.91 22.30 16.93
C ALA A 180 -17.98 23.03 17.78
N PRO A 181 -17.58 23.90 18.73
CA PRO A 181 -18.50 24.76 19.47
C PRO A 181 -19.24 25.76 18.57
N GLY A 182 -20.31 26.35 19.11
CA GLY A 182 -21.08 27.40 18.44
C GLY A 182 -21.63 26.97 17.10
N ASP A 183 -21.40 27.76 16.05
CA ASP A 183 -21.75 27.41 14.68
C ASP A 183 -20.60 26.77 13.86
N GLY A 184 -19.52 26.38 14.54
CA GLY A 184 -18.27 25.92 13.92
C GLY A 184 -18.42 24.74 12.96
N ASP A 185 -19.26 23.74 13.27
CA ASP A 185 -19.43 22.57 12.42
C ASP A 185 -19.97 23.00 11.03
N THR A 186 -20.87 23.99 11.02
CA THR A 186 -21.45 24.54 9.79
C THR A 186 -20.53 25.56 9.12
N ALA A 187 -19.95 26.49 9.89
CA ALA A 187 -19.10 27.55 9.36
C ALA A 187 -17.83 26.99 8.72
N LEU A 188 -17.12 26.10 9.43
CA LEU A 188 -15.90 25.45 8.94
C LEU A 188 -16.18 24.53 7.75
N GLY A 189 -17.29 23.78 7.80
CA GLY A 189 -17.68 22.89 6.71
C GLY A 189 -18.00 23.65 5.41
N LYS A 190 -18.73 24.77 5.49
CA LYS A 190 -19.03 25.62 4.34
C LYS A 190 -17.77 26.26 3.76
N ALA A 191 -16.92 26.83 4.62
CA ALA A 191 -15.67 27.44 4.19
C ALA A 191 -14.75 26.41 3.51
N PHE A 192 -14.64 25.21 4.08
CA PHE A 192 -13.80 24.15 3.53
C PHE A 192 -14.25 23.71 2.15
N VAL A 193 -15.56 23.47 1.94
CA VAL A 193 -16.09 23.11 0.61
C VAL A 193 -15.83 24.21 -0.42
N ASN A 194 -15.91 25.49 -0.01
CA ASN A 194 -15.62 26.60 -0.91
C ASN A 194 -14.15 26.62 -1.38
N PHE A 195 -13.19 26.36 -0.49
CA PHE A 195 -11.77 26.31 -0.84
C PHE A 195 -11.37 25.01 -1.54
N LEU A 196 -12.04 23.90 -1.23
CA LEU A 196 -11.75 22.60 -1.83
C LEU A 196 -12.26 22.52 -3.28
N ASN A 197 -13.37 23.19 -3.60
CA ASN A 197 -13.88 23.27 -4.96
C ASN A 197 -12.90 24.05 -5.86
N ASP A 198 -12.26 23.35 -6.80
CA ASP A 198 -11.52 23.96 -7.89
C ASP A 198 -11.68 23.15 -9.19
N ALA A 199 -11.00 23.57 -10.26
CA ALA A 199 -11.10 22.90 -11.56
C ALA A 199 -10.55 21.45 -11.54
N ARG A 200 -9.79 21.07 -10.52
CA ARG A 200 -8.99 19.84 -10.43
C ARG A 200 -9.56 18.84 -9.44
N ASP A 201 -10.42 19.27 -8.53
CA ASP A 201 -11.10 18.43 -7.55
C ASP A 201 -12.60 18.77 -7.46
N GLN A 202 -13.46 17.77 -7.70
CA GLN A 202 -14.91 17.93 -7.70
C GLN A 202 -15.49 17.47 -6.36
N VAL A 203 -16.00 18.41 -5.56
CA VAL A 203 -16.71 18.06 -4.33
C VAL A 203 -18.10 17.53 -4.67
N GLN A 204 -18.43 16.35 -4.17
CA GLN A 204 -19.69 15.67 -4.40
C GLN A 204 -20.53 15.62 -3.13
N SER A 205 -21.85 15.65 -3.29
CA SER A 205 -22.81 15.55 -2.18
C SER A 205 -23.04 14.12 -1.69
N SER A 206 -22.45 13.11 -2.37
CA SER A 206 -22.61 11.70 -2.04
C SER A 206 -21.26 10.99 -1.98
N PRO A 207 -21.07 10.04 -1.04
CA PRO A 207 -19.90 9.17 -1.05
C PRO A 207 -19.89 8.19 -2.23
N LYS A 208 -21.02 8.01 -2.93
CA LYS A 208 -21.13 7.08 -4.05
C LYS A 208 -20.23 7.55 -5.20
N LYS A 209 -19.28 6.69 -5.59
CA LYS A 209 -18.25 6.96 -6.62
C LYS A 209 -17.25 8.07 -6.26
N ALA A 210 -17.20 8.49 -5.00
CA ALA A 210 -16.11 9.34 -4.54
C ALA A 210 -14.80 8.54 -4.55
N ASP A 211 -13.74 9.18 -5.02
CA ASP A 211 -12.39 8.60 -5.02
C ASP A 211 -11.73 8.78 -3.65
N PHE A 212 -12.11 9.87 -2.96
CA PHE A 212 -11.72 10.18 -1.59
C PHE A 212 -12.90 10.65 -0.76
N SER A 213 -12.85 10.37 0.55
CA SER A 213 -13.73 10.99 1.52
C SER A 213 -12.92 11.80 2.53
N VAL A 214 -13.38 13.02 2.83
CA VAL A 214 -12.75 13.90 3.82
C VAL A 214 -13.70 14.14 4.97
N GLY A 215 -13.22 13.98 6.20
CA GLY A 215 -13.97 14.27 7.41
C GLY A 215 -13.16 15.07 8.41
N CYS A 216 -13.83 15.89 9.22
CA CYS A 216 -13.20 16.72 10.22
C CYS A 216 -13.73 16.44 11.62
N THR A 217 -12.84 16.43 12.61
CA THR A 217 -13.19 16.39 14.04
C THR A 217 -12.51 17.53 14.76
N VAL A 218 -13.28 18.27 15.55
CA VAL A 218 -12.80 19.36 16.39
C VAL A 218 -12.86 18.94 17.85
N LYS A 219 -11.82 19.29 18.62
CA LYS A 219 -11.76 19.08 20.06
C LYS A 219 -11.27 20.34 20.76
N LEU A 220 -11.89 20.65 21.89
CA LEU A 220 -11.42 21.67 22.82
C LEU A 220 -10.80 21.04 24.06
N GLY A 221 -9.59 21.46 24.40
CA GLY A 221 -8.91 21.19 25.65
C GLY A 221 -8.81 22.46 26.50
N ARG A 222 -8.60 22.27 27.81
CA ARG A 222 -8.21 23.39 28.70
C ARG A 222 -6.70 23.55 28.66
N VAL A 223 -6.24 24.79 28.72
CA VAL A 223 -4.84 25.12 28.98
C VAL A 223 -4.74 25.50 30.45
N GLU A 224 -3.70 25.02 31.14
CA GLU A 224 -3.48 25.38 32.55
C GLU A 224 -3.31 26.91 32.66
N PRO A 225 -3.90 27.56 33.67
CA PRO A 225 -3.77 29.00 33.84
C PRO A 225 -2.29 29.41 33.97
N GLY A 226 -1.85 30.33 33.11
CA GLY A 226 -0.53 30.95 33.26
C GLY A 226 -0.41 31.72 34.58
N GLN A 227 0.81 31.85 35.11
CA GLN A 227 1.05 32.76 36.23
C GLN A 227 0.74 34.21 35.81
N HIS A 228 0.26 35.03 36.75
CA HIS A 228 0.01 36.48 36.59
C HIS A 228 -1.24 36.90 35.80
N GLY A 229 -2.43 36.40 36.16
CA GLY A 229 -3.69 37.03 35.77
C GLY A 229 -3.99 37.02 34.26
N ALA A 230 -3.34 36.13 33.49
CA ALA A 230 -3.62 35.94 32.09
C ALA A 230 -5.09 35.50 31.90
N PRO A 231 -5.77 35.96 30.83
CA PRO A 231 -7.13 35.53 30.54
C PRO A 231 -7.15 34.01 30.28
N PRO A 232 -8.22 33.30 30.70
CA PRO A 232 -8.31 31.86 30.51
C PRO A 232 -8.17 31.49 29.03
N GLN A 233 -7.36 30.47 28.76
CA GLN A 233 -7.11 29.96 27.41
C GLN A 233 -7.71 28.56 27.23
N GLN A 234 -8.05 28.25 25.98
CA GLN A 234 -8.45 26.92 25.54
C GLN A 234 -7.57 26.49 24.37
N GLN A 235 -7.27 25.20 24.29
CA GLN A 235 -6.57 24.64 23.15
C GLN A 235 -7.59 24.03 22.20
N ILE A 236 -7.61 24.47 20.95
CA ILE A 236 -8.41 23.85 19.90
C ILE A 236 -7.54 22.95 19.04
N THR A 237 -8.02 21.73 18.80
CA THR A 237 -7.42 20.76 17.88
C THR A 237 -8.42 20.42 16.78
N ILE A 238 -8.05 20.67 15.52
CA ILE A 238 -8.86 20.38 14.34
C ILE A 238 -8.15 19.31 13.54
N ILE A 239 -8.79 18.16 13.35
CA ILE A 239 -8.19 16.99 12.67
C ILE A 239 -9.01 16.69 11.42
N TRP A 240 -8.36 16.81 10.26
CA TRP A 240 -8.89 16.46 8.96
C TRP A 240 -8.32 15.11 8.54
N ARG A 241 -9.19 14.18 8.14
CA ARG A 241 -8.78 12.86 7.65
C ARG A 241 -9.23 12.70 6.21
N VAL A 242 -8.31 12.25 5.36
CA VAL A 242 -8.58 11.91 3.97
C VAL A 242 -8.50 10.39 3.85
N LEU A 243 -9.60 9.76 3.44
CA LEU A 243 -9.68 8.33 3.20
C LEU A 243 -9.85 8.08 1.71
N THR A 244 -9.31 6.96 1.24
CA THR A 244 -9.53 6.43 -0.11
C THR A 244 -10.94 5.87 -0.25
N ALA A 245 -11.39 5.62 -1.48
CA ALA A 245 -12.66 4.93 -1.75
C ALA A 245 -12.82 3.57 -1.04
N LYS A 246 -11.70 2.92 -0.66
CA LYS A 246 -11.67 1.65 0.08
C LYS A 246 -11.66 1.84 1.61
N GLY A 247 -11.69 3.08 2.10
CA GLY A 247 -11.66 3.41 3.52
C GLY A 247 -10.27 3.44 4.17
N ALA A 248 -9.20 3.14 3.42
CA ALA A 248 -7.83 3.28 3.91
C ALA A 248 -7.45 4.77 4.04
N GLU A 249 -6.67 5.13 5.06
CA GLU A 249 -6.20 6.51 5.26
C GLU A 249 -5.17 6.88 4.19
N ALA A 250 -5.48 7.92 3.41
CA ALA A 250 -4.56 8.53 2.46
C ALA A 250 -3.65 9.57 3.13
N GLY A 251 -4.13 10.18 4.23
CA GLY A 251 -3.39 11.12 5.06
C GLY A 251 -4.31 11.92 5.99
N ALA A 252 -3.69 12.78 6.81
CA ALA A 252 -4.40 13.66 7.73
C ALA A 252 -3.68 15.01 7.86
N ALA A 253 -4.44 16.05 8.20
CA ALA A 253 -3.93 17.36 8.56
C ALA A 253 -4.44 17.73 9.96
N THR A 254 -3.56 18.22 10.82
CA THR A 254 -3.91 18.61 12.20
C THR A 254 -3.52 20.05 12.43
N GLN A 255 -4.48 20.87 12.85
CA GLN A 255 -4.26 22.26 13.27
C GLN A 255 -4.43 22.34 14.79
N LEU A 256 -3.51 23.03 15.44
CA LEU A 256 -3.47 23.19 16.89
C LEU A 256 -3.26 24.66 17.22
N HIS A 257 -4.21 25.25 17.95
CA HIS A 257 -4.14 26.66 18.33
C HIS A 257 -4.57 26.85 19.79
N GLU A 258 -3.99 27.83 20.46
CA GLU A 258 -4.50 28.37 21.71
C GLU A 258 -5.39 29.57 21.41
N ILE A 259 -6.56 29.61 22.03
CA ILE A 259 -7.57 30.65 21.83
C ILE A 259 -8.07 31.18 23.18
N PRO A 260 -8.52 32.44 23.26
CA PRO A 260 -9.23 32.91 24.44
C PRO A 260 -10.43 32.01 24.74
N ALA A 261 -10.62 31.64 25.99
CA ALA A 261 -11.70 30.74 26.37
C ALA A 261 -13.06 31.31 25.94
N HIS A 262 -13.93 30.43 25.42
CA HIS A 262 -15.29 30.76 24.96
C HIS A 262 -15.36 31.68 23.73
N SER A 263 -14.23 32.07 23.13
CA SER A 263 -14.22 32.92 21.92
C SER A 263 -14.92 32.30 20.71
N LEU A 264 -15.02 30.96 20.65
CA LEU A 264 -15.62 30.20 19.55
C LEU A 264 -16.97 29.57 19.91
N ASP A 265 -17.58 29.95 21.03
CA ASP A 265 -18.89 29.43 21.47
C ASP A 265 -20.06 29.98 20.64
N GLY A 266 -19.81 31.07 19.90
CA GLY A 266 -20.79 31.76 19.05
C GLY A 266 -20.54 31.57 17.57
N LYS A 267 -20.15 32.67 16.91
CA LYS A 267 -19.90 32.72 15.46
C LYS A 267 -18.41 32.57 15.19
N TRP A 268 -18.04 31.58 14.37
CA TRP A 268 -16.64 31.38 14.00
C TRP A 268 -16.13 32.38 12.98
N GLY A 269 -17.00 32.90 12.10
CA GLY A 269 -16.66 33.97 11.15
C GLY A 269 -15.35 33.72 10.38
N ASP A 270 -14.44 34.69 10.44
CA ASP A 270 -13.15 34.67 9.73
C ASP A 270 -12.23 33.53 10.18
N THR A 271 -12.31 33.12 11.46
CA THR A 271 -11.54 31.97 11.97
C THR A 271 -11.90 30.68 11.23
N ALA A 272 -13.16 30.49 10.85
CA ALA A 272 -13.55 29.34 10.03
C ALA A 272 -12.98 29.42 8.61
N ILE A 273 -12.82 30.62 8.05
CA ILE A 273 -12.29 30.82 6.69
C ILE A 273 -10.79 30.47 6.68
N GLU A 274 -10.01 31.03 7.60
CA GLU A 274 -8.57 30.80 7.68
C GLU A 274 -8.24 29.32 7.95
N ALA A 275 -8.89 28.72 8.95
CA ALA A 275 -8.68 27.31 9.27
C ALA A 275 -9.08 26.38 8.11
N ALA A 276 -10.17 26.70 7.40
CA ALA A 276 -10.62 25.92 6.26
C ALA A 276 -9.69 26.03 5.05
N GLN A 277 -9.09 27.19 4.80
CA GLN A 277 -8.17 27.40 3.69
C GLN A 277 -6.93 26.52 3.84
N GLU A 278 -6.25 26.59 4.99
CA GLU A 278 -5.07 25.77 5.28
C GLU A 278 -5.39 24.27 5.18
N ALA A 279 -6.55 23.86 5.69
CA ALA A 279 -7.01 22.47 5.60
C ALA A 279 -7.30 22.01 4.17
N ALA A 280 -7.88 22.89 3.34
CA ALA A 280 -8.14 22.59 1.93
C ALA A 280 -6.84 22.42 1.15
N ASP A 281 -5.84 23.29 1.37
CA ASP A 281 -4.53 23.19 0.73
C ASP A 281 -3.78 21.91 1.14
N ALA A 282 -3.83 21.56 2.43
CA ALA A 282 -3.28 20.29 2.91
C ALA A 282 -3.99 19.08 2.29
N THR A 283 -5.32 19.13 2.19
CA THR A 283 -6.13 18.07 1.57
C THR A 283 -5.78 17.87 0.10
N LYS A 284 -5.68 18.96 -0.68
CA LYS A 284 -5.27 18.92 -2.10
C LYS A 284 -3.88 18.31 -2.25
N THR A 285 -2.95 18.65 -1.35
CA THR A 285 -1.60 18.09 -1.34
C THR A 285 -1.61 16.57 -1.09
N ILE A 286 -2.37 16.10 -0.10
CA ILE A 286 -2.53 14.66 0.20
C ILE A 286 -3.07 13.93 -1.03
N ILE A 287 -4.14 14.45 -1.64
CA ILE A 287 -4.78 13.83 -2.80
C ILE A 287 -3.83 13.84 -3.99
N SER A 288 -3.13 14.94 -4.27
CA SER A 288 -2.15 15.05 -5.37
C SER A 288 -1.03 14.02 -5.23
N ASN A 289 -0.47 13.88 -4.02
CA ASN A 289 0.58 12.91 -3.74
C ASN A 289 0.07 11.48 -3.88
N TYR A 290 -1.11 11.18 -3.34
CA TYR A 290 -1.72 9.85 -3.42
C TYR A 290 -2.04 9.46 -4.88
N SER A 291 -2.54 10.42 -5.67
CA SER A 291 -2.83 10.25 -7.09
C SER A 291 -1.60 10.36 -7.99
N ARG A 292 -0.40 10.58 -7.41
CA ARG A 292 0.87 10.80 -8.12
C ARG A 292 0.81 11.91 -9.19
N ARG A 293 -0.08 12.89 -9.03
CA ARG A 293 -0.26 14.02 -9.97
C ARG A 293 0.95 14.97 -10.04
N ASN A 294 1.77 15.03 -8.98
CA ASN A 294 2.93 15.93 -8.88
C ASN A 294 4.30 15.22 -8.89
N GLN A 295 4.38 13.95 -9.29
CA GLN A 295 5.68 13.30 -9.47
C GLN A 295 6.31 13.74 -10.80
N THR A 296 6.90 14.93 -10.83
CA THR A 296 7.91 15.24 -11.85
C THR A 296 9.04 14.25 -11.65
N THR A 297 9.25 13.34 -12.60
CA THR A 297 10.45 12.52 -12.67
C THR A 297 11.64 13.46 -12.74
N THR A 298 12.28 13.73 -11.60
CA THR A 298 13.58 14.41 -11.61
C THR A 298 14.56 13.35 -12.09
N PRO A 299 15.22 13.52 -13.25
CA PRO A 299 16.26 12.59 -13.66
C PRO A 299 17.35 12.66 -12.61
N SER A 300 17.67 11.50 -12.02
CA SER A 300 18.84 11.35 -11.15
C SER A 300 20.08 11.90 -11.87
N GLY A 301 20.84 12.73 -11.16
CA GLY A 301 21.81 13.65 -11.72
C GLY A 301 22.84 12.98 -12.63
N ALA A 302 22.99 13.56 -13.82
CA ALA A 302 24.23 13.45 -14.57
C ALA A 302 25.29 14.30 -13.86
N SER A 303 26.07 13.68 -12.96
CA SER A 303 27.39 14.19 -12.64
C SER A 303 28.28 13.95 -13.87
N LYS A 304 28.59 14.99 -14.63
CA LYS A 304 29.70 14.97 -15.59
C LYS A 304 31.02 15.20 -14.83
N PRO A 305 32.14 14.64 -15.33
CA PRO A 305 33.46 14.75 -14.70
C PRO A 305 34.00 16.17 -14.72
#